data_AF-A0A9E7W8J2-F1
#
_entry.id   AF-A0A9E7W8J2-F1
#
_cell.length_a   1.000
_cell.length_b   1.000
_cell.length_c   1.000
_cell.angle_alpha   90.00
_cell.angle_beta   90.00
_cell.angle_gamma   90.00
#
_symmetry.space_group_name_H-M   'P 1'
#
loop_
_entity.id
_entity.type
_entity.pdbx_description
1 polymer ?
#
loop_
_entity_poly.entity_id
_entity_poly.type
_entity_poly.pdbx_seq_one_letter_code
_entity_poly.pdbx_strand_id
1 'polypeptide(L)'
;MLLAMLSMLLLRVTLTYRLKKKLKPTGEYWRTGTLDLDFGNTVLFALVCTLPFAQRSDFYKAVYPDLDIKAFANPFETVLAYSMVTGFAVFFIMGPFYYIFA
;
A
#
# COMPACT_ATOMS: atom_id res chain seq x y z
N MET A 1 -10.75 -0.45 13.00
CA MET A 1 -9.98 0.80 12.78
C MET A 1 -8.55 0.72 13.28
N LEU A 2 -8.32 0.51 14.59
CA LEU A 2 -6.97 0.44 15.16
C LEU A 2 -6.06 -0.57 14.45
N LEU A 3 -6.58 -1.77 14.16
CA LEU A 3 -5.86 -2.81 13.40
C LEU A 3 -5.47 -2.34 11.98
N ALA A 4 -6.32 -1.58 11.29
CA ALA A 4 -6.05 -1.07 9.95
C ALA A 4 -4.97 0.01 9.96
N MET A 5 -5.02 0.91 10.95
CA MET A 5 -3.99 1.94 11.16
C MET A 5 -2.64 1.33 11.52
N LEU A 6 -2.64 0.32 12.39
CA LEU A 6 -1.43 -0.40 12.79
C LEU A 6 -0.85 -1.19 11.61
N SER A 7 -1.72 -1.82 10.81
CA SER A 7 -1.31 -2.52 9.60
C SER A 7 -0.71 -1.57 8.57
N MET A 8 -1.30 -0.39 8.38
CA MET A 8 -0.77 0.65 7.51
C MET A 8 0.61 1.13 7.95
N LEU A 9 0.78 1.37 9.26
CA LEU A 9 2.03 1.85 9.83
C LEU A 9 3.14 0.80 9.69
N LEU A 10 2.81 -0.47 9.97
CA LEU A 10 3.73 -1.59 9.76
C LEU A 10 4.10 -1.76 8.28
N LEU A 11 3.12 -1.70 7.38
CA LEU A 11 3.35 -1.78 5.93
C LEU A 11 4.32 -0.69 5.46
N ARG A 12 4.10 0.54 5.92
CA ARG A 12 4.96 1.69 5.62
C ARG A 12 6.38 1.46 6.09
N VAL A 13 6.56 1.02 7.34
CA VAL A 13 7.88 0.79 7.93
C VAL A 13 8.62 -0.35 7.21
N THR A 14 7.95 -1.48 6.97
CA THR A 14 8.58 -2.64 6.32
C THR A 14 8.95 -2.34 4.88
N LEU A 15 8.07 -1.68 4.12
CA LEU A 15 8.34 -1.30 2.74
C LEU A 15 9.47 -0.29 2.65
N THR A 16 9.46 0.74 3.50
CA THR A 16 10.54 1.75 3.56
C THR A 16 11.88 1.10 3.90
N TYR A 17 11.90 0.18 4.87
CA TYR A 17 13.11 -0.53 5.26
C TYR A 17 13.63 -1.46 4.13
N ARG A 18 12.75 -2.26 3.52
CA ARG A 18 13.13 -3.19 2.44
C ARG A 18 13.57 -2.45 1.18
N LEU A 19 12.91 -1.35 0.82
CA LEU A 19 13.31 -0.52 -0.30
C LEU A 19 14.66 0.13 -0.04
N LYS A 20 14.88 0.74 1.14
CA LYS A 20 16.21 1.25 1.51
C LYS A 20 17.30 0.17 1.48
N LYS A 21 16.97 -1.06 1.87
CA LYS A 21 17.91 -2.19 1.87
C LYS A 21 18.20 -2.74 0.47
N LYS A 22 17.21 -2.77 -0.42
CA LYS A 22 17.36 -3.27 -1.80
C LYS A 22 17.92 -2.20 -2.76
N LEU A 23 17.80 -0.90 -2.46
CA LEU A 23 18.14 0.20 -3.37
C LEU A 23 19.32 1.08 -2.89
N LYS A 24 20.56 0.59 -2.84
CA LYS A 24 21.78 1.43 -3.00
C LYS A 24 22.79 0.68 -3.88
N PRO A 25 23.37 1.27 -4.96
CA PRO A 25 23.81 2.67 -5.10
C PRO A 25 23.54 3.32 -6.49
N THR A 26 22.35 3.21 -7.09
CA THR A 26 22.12 3.80 -8.44
C THR A 26 21.58 5.23 -8.45
N GLY A 27 21.37 5.86 -7.29
CA GLY A 27 21.25 7.33 -7.18
C GLY A 27 20.02 7.99 -7.81
N GLU A 28 19.27 7.32 -8.69
CA GLU A 28 18.06 7.84 -9.32
C GLU A 28 16.89 6.88 -9.06
N TYR A 29 16.08 7.19 -8.06
CA TYR A 29 14.96 6.35 -7.65
C TYR A 29 13.65 6.99 -8.05
N TRP A 30 13.34 6.98 -9.35
CA TRP A 30 12.13 7.54 -9.98
C TRP A 30 12.22 9.03 -10.35
N ARG A 31 11.67 9.36 -11.53
CA ARG A 31 11.66 10.68 -12.19
C ARG A 31 11.01 11.80 -11.37
N THR A 32 10.35 11.46 -10.26
CA THR A 32 9.56 12.34 -9.39
C THR A 32 10.21 12.66 -8.04
N GLY A 33 11.38 12.10 -7.74
CA GLY A 33 12.12 12.44 -6.51
C GLY A 33 11.63 11.66 -5.28
N THR A 34 12.62 11.26 -4.46
CA THR A 34 12.53 10.65 -3.12
C THR A 34 11.31 9.75 -2.87
N LEU A 35 11.55 8.44 -2.92
CA LEU A 35 10.66 7.41 -2.43
C LEU A 35 10.57 7.44 -0.88
N ASP A 36 10.13 8.56 -0.34
CA ASP A 36 9.39 8.51 0.91
C ASP A 36 8.04 7.87 0.55
N LEU A 37 7.83 6.65 1.04
CA LEU A 37 6.51 6.04 1.08
C LEU A 37 5.64 6.92 1.97
N ASP A 38 5.07 7.94 1.36
CA ASP A 38 4.03 8.73 1.98
C ASP A 38 2.78 7.86 2.13
N PHE A 39 1.81 8.34 2.91
CA PHE A 39 0.54 7.68 3.13
C PHE A 39 -0.10 7.23 1.80
N GLY A 40 -0.08 8.10 0.78
CA GLY A 40 -0.64 7.80 -0.55
C GLY A 40 0.00 6.59 -1.24
N ASN A 41 1.33 6.53 -1.29
CA ASN A 41 2.05 5.41 -1.93
C ASN A 41 1.86 4.09 -1.17
N THR A 42 1.73 4.17 0.15
CA THR A 42 1.46 3.00 1.00
C THR A 42 0.05 2.45 0.75
N VAL A 43 -0.95 3.33 0.64
CA VAL A 43 -2.32 2.95 0.27
C VAL A 43 -2.35 2.35 -1.13
N LEU A 44 -1.65 2.98 -2.09
CA LEU A 44 -1.61 2.49 -3.47
C LEU A 44 -0.96 1.10 -3.54
N PHE A 45 0.15 0.88 -2.82
CA PHE A 45 0.77 -0.43 -2.70
C PHE A 45 -0.19 -1.46 -2.10
N ALA A 46 -0.86 -1.13 -0.99
CA ALA A 46 -1.81 -2.03 -0.35
C ALA A 46 -2.98 -2.40 -1.27
N LEU A 47 -3.52 -1.42 -2.01
CA LEU A 47 -4.57 -1.63 -3.00
C LEU A 47 -4.09 -2.50 -4.17
N VAL A 48 -2.88 -2.30 -4.68
CA VAL A 48 -2.32 -3.10 -5.78
C VAL A 48 -2.03 -4.53 -5.34
N CYS A 49 -1.57 -4.70 -4.10
CA CYS A 49 -1.28 -6.02 -3.54
C CYS A 49 -2.57 -6.83 -3.30
N THR A 50 -3.70 -6.16 -3.00
CA THR A 50 -4.98 -6.80 -2.68
C THR A 50 -5.91 -6.93 -3.89
N LEU A 51 -5.94 -5.95 -4.79
CA LEU A 51 -6.84 -5.88 -5.93
C LEU A 51 -6.10 -6.19 -7.24
N PRO A 52 -6.50 -7.23 -8.00
CA PRO A 52 -5.81 -7.60 -9.24
C PRO A 52 -5.96 -6.56 -10.36
N PHE A 53 -6.98 -5.69 -10.28
CA PHE A 53 -7.24 -4.66 -11.28
C PHE A 53 -6.43 -3.38 -11.06
N ALA A 54 -6.04 -3.09 -9.81
CA ALA A 54 -5.28 -1.88 -9.48
C ALA A 54 -3.90 -1.88 -10.16
N GLN A 55 -3.25 -3.05 -10.26
CA GLN A 55 -2.00 -3.24 -10.99
C GLN A 55 -2.13 -2.99 -12.50
N ARG A 56 -3.31 -3.21 -13.08
CA ARG A 56 -3.56 -3.05 -14.52
C ARG A 56 -3.90 -1.61 -14.92
N SER A 57 -4.11 -0.72 -13.96
CA SER A 57 -4.47 0.66 -14.25
C SER A 57 -3.31 1.42 -14.90
N ASP A 58 -3.62 2.24 -15.91
CA ASP A 58 -2.62 3.06 -16.60
C ASP A 58 -1.98 4.09 -15.65
N PHE A 59 -2.73 4.52 -14.64
CA PHE A 59 -2.23 5.35 -13.54
C PHE A 59 -1.11 4.63 -12.77
N TYR A 60 -1.31 3.36 -12.41
CA TYR A 60 -0.29 2.60 -11.69
C TYR A 60 0.96 2.38 -12.55
N LYS A 61 0.81 2.07 -13.84
CA LYS A 61 1.94 1.94 -14.77
C LYS A 61 2.69 3.25 -14.98
N ALA A 62 2.00 4.39 -14.92
CA ALA A 62 2.62 5.70 -15.01
C ALA A 62 3.41 6.07 -13.74
N VAL A 63 2.91 5.65 -12.56
CA VAL A 63 3.56 5.93 -11.26
C VAL A 63 4.70 4.95 -10.97
N TYR A 64 4.54 3.67 -11.34
CA TYR A 64 5.51 2.60 -11.13
C TYR A 64 5.79 1.82 -12.43
N PRO A 65 6.45 2.43 -13.44
CA PRO A 65 6.90 1.70 -14.61
C PRO A 65 7.77 0.49 -14.20
N ASP A 66 7.44 -0.68 -14.74
CA ASP A 66 8.18 -1.95 -14.59
C ASP A 66 8.22 -2.59 -13.18
N LEU A 67 7.45 -2.10 -12.20
CA LEU A 67 7.41 -2.68 -10.86
C LEU A 67 6.23 -3.64 -10.65
N ASP A 68 6.53 -4.94 -10.58
CA ASP A 68 5.57 -5.96 -10.15
C ASP A 68 5.50 -6.01 -8.61
N ILE A 69 4.60 -5.21 -8.03
CA ILE A 69 4.41 -5.12 -6.57
C ILE A 69 4.04 -6.47 -5.95
N LYS A 70 3.26 -7.30 -6.65
CA LYS A 70 2.89 -8.63 -6.12
C LYS A 70 4.10 -9.54 -5.99
N ALA A 71 5.04 -9.46 -6.92
CA ALA A 71 6.31 -10.18 -6.82
C ALA A 71 7.27 -9.56 -5.78
N PHE A 72 7.13 -8.26 -5.51
CA PHE A 72 7.94 -7.56 -4.50
C PHE A 72 7.47 -7.83 -3.06
N ALA A 73 6.16 -7.95 -2.85
CA ALA A 73 5.53 -8.10 -1.54
C ALA A 73 5.84 -9.45 -0.89
N ASN A 74 6.26 -9.42 0.38
CA ASN A 74 6.37 -10.63 1.18
C ASN A 74 4.99 -11.07 1.69
N PRO A 75 4.79 -12.35 2.06
CA PRO A 75 3.52 -12.84 2.62
C PRO A 75 3.03 -12.02 3.82
N PHE A 76 3.96 -11.54 4.66
CA PHE A 76 3.65 -10.64 5.77
C PHE A 76 3.09 -9.29 5.30
N GLU A 77 3.71 -8.67 4.30
CA GLU A 77 3.25 -7.40 3.73
C GLU A 77 1.91 -7.59 3.00
N THR A 78 1.70 -8.72 2.35
CA THR A 78 0.42 -9.06 1.75
C THR A 78 -0.69 -9.16 2.80
N VAL A 79 -0.45 -9.87 3.91
CA VAL A 79 -1.44 -9.97 5.01
C VAL A 79 -1.76 -8.60 5.59
N LEU A 80 -0.74 -7.76 5.81
CA LEU A 80 -0.93 -6.38 6.28
C LEU A 80 -1.68 -5.50 5.29
N ALA A 81 -1.46 -5.69 3.98
CA ALA A 81 -2.21 -4.99 2.94
C ALA A 81 -3.68 -5.39 2.95
N TYR A 82 -3.97 -6.69 3.08
CA TYR A 82 -5.34 -7.22 3.20
C TYR A 82 -6.03 -6.71 4.46
N SER A 83 -5.36 -6.72 5.62
CA SER A 83 -5.94 -6.23 6.87
C SER A 83 -6.20 -4.73 6.84
N MET A 84 -5.32 -3.95 6.22
CA MET A 84 -5.51 -2.52 6.00
C MET A 84 -6.73 -2.26 5.12
N VAL A 85 -6.77 -2.83 3.90
CA VAL A 85 -7.86 -2.58 2.93
C VAL A 85 -9.21 -3.08 3.47
N THR A 86 -9.25 -4.27 4.05
CA THR A 86 -10.47 -4.82 4.65
C THR A 86 -10.93 -3.99 5.84
N GLY A 87 -10.01 -3.58 6.72
CA GLY A 87 -10.34 -2.78 7.88
C GLY A 87 -10.89 -1.39 7.55
N PHE A 88 -10.38 -0.76 6.48
CA PHE A 88 -10.96 0.48 5.95
C PHE A 88 -12.31 0.23 5.27
N ALA A 89 -12.45 -0.80 4.44
CA ALA A 89 -13.70 -1.14 3.77
C ALA A 89 -14.84 -1.39 4.78
N VAL A 90 -14.57 -2.19 5.82
CA VAL A 90 -15.53 -2.44 6.90
C VAL A 90 -15.90 -1.14 7.61
N PHE A 91 -14.93 -0.26 7.89
CA PHE A 91 -15.23 1.03 8.52
C PHE A 91 -16.12 1.92 7.63
N PHE A 92 -15.84 2.00 6.33
CA PHE A 92 -16.65 2.80 5.40
C PHE A 92 -18.06 2.24 5.19
N ILE A 93 -18.27 0.94 5.33
CA ILE A 93 -19.60 0.32 5.26
C ILE A 93 -20.33 0.48 6.60
N MET A 94 -19.65 0.18 7.71
CA MET A 94 -20.26 0.17 9.04
C MET A 94 -20.48 1.57 9.61
N GLY A 95 -19.64 2.55 9.26
CA GLY A 95 -19.77 3.93 9.75
C GLY A 95 -21.11 4.57 9.40
N PRO A 96 -21.53 4.57 8.12
CA PRO A 96 -22.85 5.03 7.70
C PRO A 96 -23.98 4.19 8.31
N PHE A 97 -23.83 2.86 8.37
CA PHE A 97 -24.83 1.99 8.99
C PHE A 97 -25.05 2.34 10.47
N TYR A 98 -23.97 2.54 11.23
CA TYR A 98 -24.07 2.94 12.62
C TYR A 98 -24.65 4.35 12.76
N TYR A 99 -24.27 5.28 11.89
CA TYR A 99 -24.83 6.64 11.91
C TYR A 99 -26.34 6.68 11.56
N ILE A 100 -26.81 5.77 10.70
CA ILE A 100 -28.21 5.72 10.27
C ILE A 100 -29.09 4.92 11.25
N PHE A 101 -28.54 3.90 11.91
CA PHE A 101 -29.31 2.94 12.72
C PHE A 101 -28.99 2.96 14.23
N ALA A 102 -28.08 3.80 14.73
CA ALA A 102 -27.81 4.02 16.16
C ALA A 102 -28.43 5.34 16.63
#